data_AF-A0A2G9UDM6-F1
#
_entry.id   AF-A0A2G9UDM6-F1
#
_cell.length_a   1.000
_cell.length_b   1.000
_cell.length_c   1.000
_cell.angle_alpha   90.00
_cell.angle_beta   90.00
_cell.angle_gamma   90.00
#
_symmetry.space_group_name_H-M   'P 1'
#
loop_
_entity.id
_entity.type
_entity.pdbx_description
1 polymer ?
#
loop_
_entity_poly.entity_id
_entity_poly.type
_entity_poly.pdbx_seq_one_letter_code
_entity_poly.pdbx_strand_id
1 'polypeptide(L)'
;IPYIMFAKNLTGNNLLLYASPWSAPGWMKATGSMKGGGALIGEVNGKYYRSYASYLVKFFEEYAKNGISFWGMTLQNEPTSGALPFYGWQTMFFTAGMQRDFVKVTLGPMFKNNHMTHDLKLIALDDNRLLLPGWADTIFNDDEASKYVDGIGVHWYLDGLIPVSVLTTTHNRHPGKFLLATEIFNDDEASKYVDGIGVHWYLDGLIPVSVLTTTHNRHPGKFLLATEACAGAFIGHGPILGDWYRAEEYADSIIESGAKKD
;
A
#
# COMPACT_ATOMS: atom_id res chain seq x y z
N ILE A 1 1.56 -7.81 -18.12
CA ILE A 1 2.96 -7.90 -18.59
C ILE A 1 3.21 -7.07 -19.85
N PRO A 2 2.55 -7.30 -21.01
CA PRO A 2 2.86 -6.53 -22.24
C PRO A 2 2.78 -5.01 -22.07
N TYR A 3 1.76 -4.52 -21.35
CA TYR A 3 1.59 -3.09 -21.07
C TYR A 3 2.66 -2.53 -20.12
N ILE A 4 3.13 -3.32 -19.16
CA ILE A 4 4.22 -2.90 -18.27
C ILE A 4 5.51 -2.78 -19.07
N MET A 5 5.80 -3.74 -19.94
CA MET A 5 6.99 -3.69 -20.80
C MET A 5 6.93 -2.52 -21.79
N PHE A 6 5.75 -2.24 -22.33
CA PHE A 6 5.53 -1.07 -23.16
C PHE A 6 5.79 0.22 -22.38
N ALA A 7 5.21 0.37 -21.17
CA ALA A 7 5.44 1.53 -20.32
C ALA A 7 6.93 1.68 -19.94
N LYS A 8 7.61 0.58 -19.56
CA LYS A 8 9.05 0.59 -19.29
C LYS A 8 9.88 1.06 -20.47
N ASN A 9 9.54 0.62 -21.69
CA ASN A 9 10.26 1.05 -22.88
C ASN A 9 10.06 2.55 -23.15
N LEU A 10 8.82 3.05 -22.98
CA LEU A 10 8.51 4.47 -23.14
C LEU A 10 9.23 5.36 -22.12
N THR A 11 9.51 4.85 -20.91
CA THR A 11 10.21 5.60 -19.86
C THR A 11 11.72 5.39 -19.84
N GLY A 12 12.29 4.71 -20.84
CA GLY A 12 13.72 4.40 -20.85
C GLY A 12 14.14 3.51 -19.66
N ASN A 13 13.24 2.63 -19.20
CA ASN A 13 13.33 1.81 -18.00
C ASN A 13 13.33 2.57 -16.66
N ASN A 14 13.01 3.86 -16.65
CA ASN A 14 12.84 4.63 -15.43
C ASN A 14 11.39 4.54 -14.91
N LEU A 15 11.00 3.35 -14.45
CA LEU A 15 9.68 3.09 -13.87
C LEU A 15 9.81 2.24 -12.61
N LEU A 16 9.38 2.78 -11.47
CA LEU A 16 9.27 2.03 -10.22
C LEU A 16 7.92 1.32 -10.19
N LEU A 17 7.93 0.04 -9.86
CA LEU A 17 6.72 -0.76 -9.71
C LEU A 17 6.61 -1.21 -8.25
N TYR A 18 5.41 -1.17 -7.69
CA TYR A 18 5.11 -1.86 -6.44
C TYR A 18 3.91 -2.77 -6.63
N ALA A 19 3.78 -3.78 -5.76
CA ALA A 19 2.67 -4.72 -5.78
C ALA A 19 1.97 -4.75 -4.42
N SER A 20 0.66 -4.93 -4.43
CA SER A 20 -0.13 -5.14 -3.21
C SER A 20 -1.10 -6.31 -3.47
N PRO A 21 -1.16 -7.34 -2.61
CA PRO A 21 -2.09 -8.44 -2.79
C PRO A 21 -3.41 -8.18 -2.06
N TRP A 22 -4.54 -8.41 -2.74
CA TRP A 22 -5.88 -8.27 -2.14
C TRP A 22 -6.32 -9.51 -1.38
N SER A 23 -5.96 -10.71 -1.84
CA SER A 23 -6.33 -11.96 -1.17
C SER A 23 -5.42 -13.11 -1.61
N ALA A 24 -5.19 -14.06 -0.69
CA ALA A 24 -4.73 -15.39 -1.08
C ALA A 24 -5.81 -16.14 -1.90
N PRO A 25 -5.43 -17.18 -2.68
CA PRO A 25 -6.39 -18.09 -3.30
C PRO A 25 -7.37 -18.67 -2.28
N GLY A 26 -8.64 -18.82 -2.67
CA GLY A 26 -9.72 -19.21 -1.75
C GLY A 26 -9.47 -20.52 -0.99
N TRP A 27 -8.82 -21.50 -1.62
CA TRP A 27 -8.45 -22.77 -0.99
C TRP A 27 -7.41 -22.64 0.13
N MET A 28 -6.71 -21.51 0.23
CA MET A 28 -5.81 -21.20 1.34
C MET A 28 -6.51 -20.47 2.51
N LYS A 29 -7.73 -19.98 2.29
CA LYS A 29 -8.49 -19.16 3.26
C LYS A 29 -9.52 -19.99 4.02
N ALA A 30 -9.75 -19.63 5.28
CA ALA A 30 -10.75 -20.27 6.14
C ALA A 30 -12.17 -20.21 5.57
N THR A 31 -12.46 -19.20 4.74
CA THR A 31 -13.76 -19.02 4.06
C THR A 31 -13.88 -19.78 2.74
N GLY A 32 -12.81 -20.40 2.24
CA GLY A 32 -12.82 -21.08 0.94
C GLY A 32 -12.95 -20.14 -0.27
N SER A 33 -12.98 -18.82 -0.05
CA SER A 33 -13.27 -17.82 -1.07
C SER A 33 -12.27 -16.66 -1.01
N MET A 34 -11.91 -16.12 -2.18
CA MET A 34 -11.12 -14.88 -2.25
C MET A 34 -11.95 -13.66 -1.84
N LYS A 35 -13.26 -13.67 -2.15
CA LYS A 35 -14.22 -12.63 -1.75
C LYS A 35 -14.78 -12.91 -0.36
N GLY A 36 -15.06 -11.85 0.38
CA GLY A 36 -15.49 -11.94 1.77
C GLY A 36 -14.30 -12.19 2.68
N GLY A 37 -14.48 -11.87 3.96
CA GLY A 37 -13.43 -11.88 4.95
C GLY A 37 -12.75 -13.25 5.16
N GLY A 38 -11.93 -13.31 6.20
CA GLY A 38 -11.25 -14.52 6.65
C GLY A 38 -9.75 -14.52 6.42
N ALA A 39 -9.07 -15.19 7.34
CA ALA A 39 -7.62 -15.38 7.33
C ALA A 39 -7.22 -16.63 6.53
N LEU A 40 -5.91 -16.80 6.36
CA LEU A 40 -5.32 -18.06 5.93
C LEU A 40 -5.63 -19.18 6.94
N ILE A 41 -5.74 -20.42 6.45
CA ILE A 41 -6.02 -21.60 7.28
C ILE A 41 -4.81 -21.94 8.16
N GLY A 42 -5.07 -22.22 9.44
CA GLY A 42 -4.09 -22.73 10.39
C GLY A 42 -3.15 -21.66 10.93
N GLU A 43 -2.04 -22.12 11.50
CA GLU A 43 -1.08 -21.25 12.18
C GLU A 43 -0.11 -20.57 11.23
N VAL A 44 0.40 -19.41 11.65
CA VAL A 44 1.51 -18.73 10.97
C VAL A 44 2.69 -19.69 10.83
N ASN A 45 3.39 -19.63 9.69
CA ASN A 45 4.43 -20.60 9.28
C ASN A 45 3.94 -22.03 8.99
N GLY A 46 2.64 -22.30 9.13
CA GLY A 46 2.00 -23.53 8.69
C GLY A 46 1.93 -23.65 7.16
N LYS A 47 1.34 -24.76 6.71
CA LYS A 47 1.27 -25.12 5.28
C LYS A 47 0.73 -23.98 4.41
N TYR A 48 -0.36 -23.34 4.82
CA TYR A 48 -1.01 -22.32 3.99
C TYR A 48 -0.28 -20.99 3.98
N TYR A 49 0.30 -20.56 5.10
CA TYR A 49 1.17 -19.36 5.14
C TYR A 49 2.43 -19.54 4.29
N ARG A 50 3.10 -20.69 4.37
CA ARG A 50 4.26 -21.00 3.50
C ARG A 50 3.88 -21.12 2.03
N SER A 51 2.69 -21.66 1.74
CA SER A 51 2.17 -21.75 0.37
C SER A 51 1.85 -20.36 -0.18
N TYR A 52 1.30 -19.48 0.64
CA TYR A 52 1.01 -18.10 0.27
C TYR A 52 2.30 -17.28 0.08
N ALA A 53 3.28 -17.39 0.97
CA ALA A 53 4.59 -16.78 0.76
C ALA A 53 5.30 -17.30 -0.50
N SER A 54 5.23 -18.61 -0.77
CA SER A 54 5.71 -19.21 -2.01
C SER A 54 4.99 -18.65 -3.24
N TYR A 55 3.68 -18.41 -3.14
CA TYR A 55 2.90 -17.79 -4.20
C TYR A 55 3.38 -16.36 -4.49
N LEU A 56 3.65 -15.57 -3.45
CA LEU A 56 4.19 -14.20 -3.60
C LEU A 56 5.61 -14.22 -4.19
N VAL A 57 6.49 -15.12 -3.76
CA VAL A 57 7.83 -15.28 -4.39
C VAL A 57 7.68 -15.61 -5.88
N LYS A 58 6.83 -16.59 -6.22
CA LYS A 58 6.59 -16.98 -7.61
C LYS A 58 6.02 -15.84 -8.45
N PHE A 59 5.19 -14.98 -7.89
CA PHE A 59 4.73 -13.78 -8.58
C PHE A 59 5.91 -12.94 -9.07
N PHE A 60 6.88 -12.63 -8.20
CA PHE A 60 8.06 -11.86 -8.60
C PHE A 60 8.97 -12.63 -9.56
N GLU A 61 9.17 -13.93 -9.37
CA GLU A 61 9.95 -14.76 -10.29
C GLU A 61 9.34 -14.80 -11.70
N GLU A 62 8.02 -14.94 -11.82
CA GLU A 62 7.37 -14.96 -13.12
C GLU A 62 7.44 -13.60 -13.82
N TYR A 63 7.32 -12.50 -13.08
CA TYR A 63 7.53 -11.16 -13.64
C TYR A 63 8.99 -10.92 -14.05
N ALA A 64 9.94 -11.44 -13.27
CA ALA A 64 11.36 -11.35 -13.57
C ALA A 64 11.75 -12.07 -14.87
N LYS A 65 11.17 -13.24 -15.15
CA LYS A 65 11.35 -13.95 -16.44
C LYS A 65 10.95 -13.11 -17.64
N ASN A 66 10.10 -12.12 -17.42
CA ASN A 66 9.63 -11.17 -18.43
C ASN A 66 10.38 -9.83 -18.39
N GLY A 67 11.51 -9.74 -17.67
CA GLY A 67 12.31 -8.51 -17.56
C GLY A 67 11.67 -7.42 -16.69
N ILE A 68 10.74 -7.79 -15.80
CA ILE A 68 10.04 -6.86 -14.90
C ILE A 68 10.54 -7.06 -13.48
N SER A 69 11.04 -5.99 -12.87
CA SER A 69 11.45 -5.90 -11.48
C SER A 69 10.55 -4.92 -10.73
N PHE A 70 10.42 -5.11 -9.43
CA PHE A 70 9.64 -4.25 -8.55
C PHE A 70 10.57 -3.55 -7.55
N TRP A 71 10.15 -2.36 -7.11
CA TRP A 71 10.76 -1.58 -6.03
C TRP A 71 10.29 -2.07 -4.66
N GLY A 72 9.00 -2.40 -4.54
CA GLY A 72 8.43 -2.78 -3.24
C GLY A 72 7.14 -3.58 -3.33
N MET A 73 6.68 -4.02 -2.17
CA MET A 73 5.44 -4.73 -1.99
C MET A 73 4.82 -4.37 -0.64
N THR A 74 3.49 -4.20 -0.61
CA THR A 74 2.77 -4.15 0.67
C THR A 74 2.44 -5.57 1.15
N LEU A 75 2.41 -5.80 2.45
CA LEU A 75 2.22 -7.14 3.00
C LEU A 75 0.81 -7.71 2.73
N GLN A 76 -0.19 -6.83 2.61
CA GLN A 76 -1.59 -7.13 2.32
C GLN A 76 -2.31 -5.80 2.11
N ASN A 77 -3.11 -5.65 1.05
CA ASN A 77 -4.02 -4.52 0.91
C ASN A 77 -5.11 -4.58 1.98
N GLU A 78 -5.33 -3.50 2.73
CA GLU A 78 -6.43 -3.34 3.70
C GLU A 78 -6.67 -4.59 4.56
N PRO A 79 -5.67 -5.10 5.31
CA PRO A 79 -5.78 -6.32 6.10
C PRO A 79 -6.97 -6.34 7.07
N THR A 80 -7.45 -5.17 7.51
CA THR A 80 -8.60 -5.10 8.43
C THR A 80 -9.94 -5.30 7.73
N SER A 81 -10.04 -5.01 6.44
CA SER A 81 -11.24 -5.31 5.65
C SER A 81 -11.59 -6.80 5.67
N GLY A 82 -10.57 -7.66 5.83
CA GLY A 82 -10.74 -9.11 5.94
C GLY A 82 -11.45 -9.56 7.22
N ALA A 83 -11.57 -8.69 8.23
CA ALA A 83 -12.37 -8.97 9.41
C ALA A 83 -13.87 -9.01 9.11
N LEU A 84 -14.31 -8.39 8.00
CA LEU A 84 -15.71 -8.28 7.60
C LEU A 84 -16.10 -9.52 6.79
N PRO A 85 -16.93 -10.45 7.32
CA PRO A 85 -17.25 -11.70 6.63
C PRO A 85 -17.88 -11.48 5.25
N PHE A 86 -18.68 -10.41 5.12
CA PHE A 86 -19.43 -10.08 3.91
C PHE A 86 -18.83 -8.93 3.09
N TYR A 87 -17.51 -8.70 3.19
CA TYR A 87 -16.85 -7.69 2.37
C TYR A 87 -17.11 -7.92 0.88
N GLY A 88 -17.31 -6.81 0.15
CA GLY A 88 -17.90 -6.83 -1.20
C GLY A 88 -17.03 -7.48 -2.29
N TRP A 89 -15.73 -7.60 -2.07
CA TRP A 89 -14.74 -8.10 -3.03
C TRP A 89 -13.59 -8.84 -2.34
N GLN A 90 -12.49 -9.05 -3.06
CA GLN A 90 -11.32 -9.78 -2.58
C GLN A 90 -10.68 -9.07 -1.38
N THR A 91 -10.51 -9.80 -0.30
CA THR A 91 -9.84 -9.32 0.92
C THR A 91 -9.25 -10.50 1.67
N MET A 92 -8.25 -10.26 2.53
CA MET A 92 -7.73 -11.27 3.43
C MET A 92 -7.38 -10.67 4.79
N PHE A 93 -7.80 -11.35 5.86
CA PHE A 93 -7.62 -10.85 7.20
C PHE A 93 -6.20 -11.07 7.71
N PHE A 94 -5.62 -9.99 8.24
CA PHE A 94 -4.50 -10.04 9.15
C PHE A 94 -4.79 -9.13 10.35
N THR A 95 -4.43 -9.60 11.55
CA THR A 95 -4.14 -8.68 12.66
C THR A 95 -2.69 -8.18 12.53
N ALA A 96 -2.34 -7.11 13.24
CA ALA A 96 -0.96 -6.64 13.33
C ALA A 96 0.00 -7.76 13.80
N GLY A 97 -0.42 -8.57 14.79
CA GLY A 97 0.37 -9.70 15.28
C GLY A 97 0.55 -10.81 14.25
N MET A 98 -0.51 -11.17 13.52
CA MET A 98 -0.41 -12.13 12.42
C MET A 98 0.51 -11.62 11.30
N GLN A 99 0.43 -10.33 10.96
CA GLN A 99 1.27 -9.73 9.92
C GLN A 99 2.74 -9.69 10.35
N ARG A 100 3.01 -9.35 11.63
CA ARG A 100 4.33 -9.44 12.27
C ARG A 100 4.89 -10.84 12.19
N ASP A 101 4.14 -11.82 12.65
CA ASP A 101 4.63 -13.20 12.71
C ASP A 101 4.82 -13.75 11.28
N PHE A 102 3.92 -13.42 10.36
CA PHE A 102 4.04 -13.84 8.96
C PHE A 102 5.32 -13.30 8.32
N VAL A 103 5.63 -12.02 8.48
CA VAL A 103 6.86 -11.45 7.93
C VAL A 103 8.10 -12.00 8.64
N LYS A 104 8.05 -12.13 9.97
CA LYS A 104 9.15 -12.61 10.81
C LYS A 104 9.57 -14.05 10.48
N VAL A 105 8.63 -14.98 10.49
CA VAL A 105 8.94 -16.42 10.46
C VAL A 105 8.63 -17.11 9.14
N THR A 106 8.04 -16.40 8.16
CA THR A 106 7.67 -16.99 6.87
C THR A 106 8.12 -16.13 5.69
N LEU A 107 7.47 -15.00 5.44
CA LEU A 107 7.68 -14.21 4.23
C LEU A 107 9.07 -13.59 4.17
N GLY A 108 9.52 -12.92 5.24
CA GLY A 108 10.80 -12.22 5.29
C GLY A 108 11.99 -13.14 5.00
N PRO A 109 12.15 -14.29 5.70
CA PRO A 109 13.19 -15.25 5.39
C PRO A 109 13.12 -15.78 3.95
N MET A 110 11.91 -16.06 3.43
CA MET A 110 11.74 -16.56 2.06
C MET A 110 12.12 -15.50 1.01
N PHE A 111 11.77 -14.24 1.25
CA PHE A 111 12.10 -13.13 0.34
C PHE A 111 13.60 -12.84 0.35
N LYS A 112 14.24 -12.76 1.53
CA LYS A 112 15.69 -12.53 1.61
C LYS A 112 16.52 -13.66 1.00
N ASN A 113 16.02 -14.89 1.03
CA ASN A 113 16.71 -16.04 0.42
C ASN A 113 16.47 -16.18 -1.09
N ASN A 114 15.68 -15.31 -1.71
CA ASN A 114 15.35 -15.41 -3.13
C ASN A 114 15.89 -14.21 -3.92
N HIS A 115 16.63 -14.51 -4.99
CA HIS A 115 17.32 -13.50 -5.81
C HIS A 115 16.40 -12.46 -6.46
N MET A 116 15.11 -12.74 -6.61
CA MET A 116 14.17 -11.79 -7.22
C MET A 116 13.46 -10.89 -6.21
N THR A 117 13.53 -11.24 -4.91
CA THR A 117 12.75 -10.56 -3.86
C THR A 117 13.60 -10.01 -2.72
N HIS A 118 14.90 -10.32 -2.67
CA HIS A 118 15.77 -9.97 -1.54
C HIS A 118 15.92 -8.46 -1.27
N ASP A 119 15.73 -7.63 -2.30
CA ASP A 119 15.93 -6.19 -2.28
C ASP A 119 14.60 -5.42 -2.29
N LEU A 120 13.47 -6.12 -2.35
CA LEU A 120 12.16 -5.48 -2.31
C LEU A 120 11.95 -4.77 -0.99
N LYS A 121 11.42 -3.54 -1.08
CA LYS A 121 10.90 -2.81 0.07
C LYS A 121 9.61 -3.43 0.55
N LEU A 122 9.55 -3.85 1.81
CA LEU A 122 8.32 -4.38 2.41
C LEU A 122 7.61 -3.31 3.23
N ILE A 123 6.33 -3.11 2.92
CA ILE A 123 5.48 -2.09 3.52
C ILE A 123 4.37 -2.78 4.31
N ALA A 124 4.31 -2.56 5.62
CA ALA A 124 3.25 -3.10 6.47
C ALA A 124 2.04 -2.16 6.52
N LEU A 125 0.95 -2.62 7.16
CA LEU A 125 -0.36 -1.97 7.24
C LEU A 125 -1.11 -1.89 5.90
N ASP A 126 -0.85 -0.88 5.07
CA ASP A 126 -1.58 -0.60 3.82
C ASP A 126 -3.10 -0.45 4.06
N ASP A 127 -3.44 0.32 5.10
CA ASP A 127 -4.81 0.49 5.61
C ASP A 127 -4.92 1.82 6.39
N ASN A 128 -6.10 2.13 6.91
CA ASN A 128 -6.43 3.37 7.58
C ASN A 128 -5.48 3.72 8.74
N ARG A 129 -5.06 4.98 8.80
CA ARG A 129 -4.16 5.50 9.85
C ARG A 129 -4.68 5.38 11.29
N LEU A 130 -5.97 5.11 11.49
CA LEU A 130 -6.55 4.83 12.82
C LEU A 130 -5.88 3.65 13.54
N LEU A 131 -5.22 2.77 12.78
CA LEU A 131 -4.53 1.59 13.29
C LEU A 131 -3.13 1.94 13.83
N LEU A 132 -2.71 3.20 13.71
CA LEU A 132 -1.44 3.70 14.22
C LEU A 132 -1.57 4.42 15.56
N PRO A 133 -0.51 4.41 16.40
CA PRO A 133 0.78 3.75 16.20
C PRO A 133 0.76 2.24 16.44
N GLY A 134 -0.34 1.68 16.95
CA GLY A 134 -0.39 0.30 17.48
C GLY A 134 0.05 -0.78 16.49
N TRP A 135 -0.31 -0.66 15.20
CA TRP A 135 0.13 -1.60 14.18
C TRP A 135 1.64 -1.52 13.93
N ALA A 136 2.18 -0.31 13.83
CA ALA A 136 3.61 -0.08 13.67
C ALA A 136 4.38 -0.57 14.91
N ASP A 137 3.91 -0.26 16.11
CA ASP A 137 4.48 -0.74 17.37
C ASP A 137 4.52 -2.28 17.41
N THR A 138 3.48 -2.95 16.92
CA THR A 138 3.45 -4.41 16.88
C THR A 138 4.52 -4.98 15.95
N ILE A 139 4.75 -4.34 14.79
CA ILE A 139 5.72 -4.81 13.79
C ILE A 139 7.15 -4.45 14.20
N PHE A 140 7.39 -3.20 14.56
CA PHE A 140 8.73 -2.64 14.69
C PHE A 140 9.38 -2.85 16.07
N ASN A 141 8.59 -3.09 17.13
CA ASN A 141 9.15 -3.49 18.44
C ASN A 141 9.59 -4.96 18.47
N ASP A 142 9.35 -5.73 17.40
CA ASP A 142 9.89 -7.07 17.25
C ASP A 142 11.06 -7.01 16.26
N ASP A 143 12.29 -7.04 16.76
CA ASP A 143 13.52 -6.92 15.95
C ASP A 143 13.57 -7.92 14.78
N GLU A 144 13.04 -9.12 15.00
CA GLU A 144 13.04 -10.18 14.00
C GLU A 144 12.02 -9.94 12.87
N ALA A 145 10.95 -9.18 13.14
CA ALA A 145 10.04 -8.69 12.11
C ALA A 145 10.55 -7.39 11.48
N SER A 146 11.01 -6.46 12.31
CA SER A 146 11.44 -5.10 11.95
C SER A 146 12.56 -5.11 10.92
N LYS A 147 13.49 -6.07 10.97
CA LYS A 147 14.58 -6.19 9.98
C LYS A 147 14.10 -6.46 8.54
N TYR A 148 12.87 -6.94 8.37
CA TYR A 148 12.29 -7.22 7.05
C TYR A 148 11.37 -6.12 6.55
N VAL A 149 10.79 -5.31 7.43
CA VAL A 149 9.82 -4.27 7.06
C VAL A 149 10.51 -2.90 7.00
N ASP A 150 10.43 -2.25 5.85
CA ASP A 150 11.08 -0.95 5.61
C ASP A 150 10.18 0.24 6.00
N GLY A 151 8.85 0.07 5.96
CA GLY A 151 7.92 1.15 6.30
C GLY A 151 6.47 0.75 6.45
N ILE A 152 5.61 1.77 6.60
CA ILE A 152 4.16 1.65 6.80
C ILE A 152 3.41 2.41 5.70
N GLY A 153 2.43 1.76 5.08
CA GLY A 153 1.47 2.37 4.16
C GLY A 153 0.20 2.77 4.90
N VAL A 154 -0.34 3.96 4.65
CA VAL A 154 -1.56 4.47 5.32
C VAL A 154 -2.63 4.96 4.35
N HIS A 155 -3.88 4.61 4.64
CA HIS A 155 -5.09 5.13 4.01
C HIS A 155 -5.80 6.16 4.91
N TRP A 156 -6.70 6.97 4.34
CA TRP A 156 -7.28 8.17 4.97
C TRP A 156 -8.81 8.23 4.87
N TYR A 157 -9.50 7.09 4.74
CA TYR A 157 -10.96 7.06 4.56
C TYR A 157 -11.76 7.55 5.79
N LEU A 158 -11.12 7.74 6.96
CA LEU A 158 -11.79 8.01 8.25
C LEU A 158 -11.22 9.23 9.01
N ASP A 159 -10.76 10.23 8.28
CA ASP A 159 -10.02 11.37 8.84
C ASP A 159 -10.77 12.23 9.86
N GLY A 160 -12.10 12.23 9.82
CA GLY A 160 -12.92 12.96 10.81
C GLY A 160 -12.84 12.40 12.23
N LEU A 161 -12.23 11.23 12.44
CA LEU A 161 -12.26 10.51 13.72
C LEU A 161 -10.91 10.47 14.45
N ILE A 162 -9.78 10.69 13.76
CA ILE A 162 -8.43 10.45 14.33
C ILE A 162 -7.47 11.62 14.03
N PRO A 163 -6.76 12.16 15.04
CA PRO A 163 -5.83 13.27 14.86
C PRO A 163 -4.54 12.86 14.13
N VAL A 164 -3.90 13.82 13.44
CA VAL A 164 -2.63 13.62 12.71
C VAL A 164 -1.46 13.23 13.62
N SER A 165 -1.50 13.62 14.89
CA SER A 165 -0.47 13.34 15.90
C SER A 165 -0.15 11.84 16.09
N VAL A 166 -1.03 10.93 15.66
CA VAL A 166 -0.75 9.49 15.67
C VAL A 166 0.43 9.10 14.78
N LEU A 167 0.67 9.84 13.70
CA LEU A 167 1.76 9.58 12.77
C LEU A 167 3.08 10.12 13.31
N THR A 168 3.06 11.32 13.88
CA THR A 168 4.18 11.86 14.67
C THR A 168 4.59 10.90 15.79
N THR A 169 3.61 10.41 16.55
CA THR A 169 3.82 9.43 17.60
C THR A 169 4.43 8.14 17.04
N THR A 170 3.96 7.69 15.87
CA THR A 170 4.46 6.47 15.21
C THR A 170 5.93 6.61 14.84
N HIS A 171 6.33 7.71 14.21
CA HIS A 171 7.73 7.91 13.86
C HIS A 171 8.62 8.12 15.07
N ASN A 172 8.20 8.92 16.04
CA ASN A 172 8.99 9.15 17.25
C ASN A 172 9.30 7.83 17.99
N ARG A 173 8.41 6.85 17.88
CA ARG A 173 8.63 5.50 18.39
C ARG A 173 9.55 4.65 17.50
N HIS A 174 9.57 4.90 16.18
CA HIS A 174 10.30 4.11 15.18
C HIS A 174 11.15 5.00 14.23
N PRO A 175 12.14 5.76 14.75
CA PRO A 175 12.94 6.67 13.94
C PRO A 175 13.88 5.90 13.02
N GLY A 176 13.59 5.89 11.72
CA GLY A 176 14.33 5.11 10.71
C GLY A 176 13.46 4.17 9.87
N LYS A 177 12.17 4.07 10.19
CA LYS A 177 11.16 3.46 9.33
C LYS A 177 10.44 4.56 8.55
N PHE A 178 10.19 4.31 7.27
CA PHE A 178 9.49 5.29 6.45
C PHE A 178 7.98 5.19 6.63
N LEU A 179 7.30 6.33 6.51
CA LEU A 179 5.85 6.42 6.37
C LEU A 179 5.50 6.88 4.95
N LEU A 180 4.51 6.25 4.33
CA LEU A 180 3.93 6.65 3.03
C LEU A 180 2.51 7.18 3.25
N ALA A 181 2.30 8.51 3.18
CA ALA A 181 1.04 9.16 3.60
C ALA A 181 0.68 10.44 2.82
N THR A 182 -0.61 10.66 2.51
CA THR A 182 -1.08 11.66 1.54
C THR A 182 -1.11 13.13 1.96
N GLU A 183 -1.48 13.45 3.20
CA GLU A 183 -1.88 14.84 3.55
C GLU A 183 -1.35 15.35 4.91
N ILE A 184 -0.25 14.78 5.40
CA ILE A 184 0.31 15.02 6.73
C ILE A 184 1.13 16.33 6.88
N PHE A 185 1.26 17.09 5.81
CA PHE A 185 2.31 18.10 5.66
C PHE A 185 1.94 19.53 6.10
N ASN A 186 0.68 19.75 6.47
CA ASN A 186 0.25 20.99 7.11
C ASN A 186 0.53 21.01 8.63
N ASP A 187 1.09 19.92 9.15
CA ASP A 187 1.55 19.76 10.52
C ASP A 187 3.09 19.73 10.54
N ASP A 188 3.70 20.77 11.11
CA ASP A 188 5.16 20.95 11.20
C ASP A 188 5.87 19.87 12.03
N GLU A 189 5.12 19.15 12.88
CA GLU A 189 5.66 18.04 13.64
C GLU A 189 5.67 16.79 12.75
N ALA A 190 4.53 16.49 12.14
CA ALA A 190 4.30 15.25 11.42
C ALA A 190 5.07 15.16 10.08
N SER A 191 5.26 16.28 9.38
CA SER A 191 5.99 16.38 8.11
C SER A 191 7.46 15.95 8.17
N LYS A 192 8.11 16.06 9.33
CA LYS A 192 9.52 15.68 9.54
C LYS A 192 9.76 14.18 9.34
N TYR A 193 8.71 13.40 9.44
CA TYR A 193 8.76 11.97 9.73
C TYR A 193 8.28 11.06 8.60
N VAL A 194 7.78 11.66 7.52
CA VAL A 194 7.19 10.97 6.38
C VAL A 194 8.15 11.07 5.22
N ASP A 195 8.47 9.99 4.51
CA ASP A 195 9.45 10.04 3.41
C ASP A 195 8.79 10.25 2.04
N GLY A 196 7.50 9.91 1.94
CA GLY A 196 6.72 10.14 0.74
C GLY A 196 5.21 10.03 0.95
N ILE A 197 4.47 10.24 -0.13
CA ILE A 197 3.05 10.59 -0.11
C ILE A 197 2.28 9.65 -1.02
N GLY A 198 1.40 8.79 -0.49
CA GLY A 198 0.68 7.75 -1.23
C GLY A 198 -0.74 8.14 -1.70
N VAL A 199 -0.92 8.90 -2.78
CA VAL A 199 -2.20 9.54 -3.19
C VAL A 199 -3.30 8.53 -3.58
N HIS A 200 -4.46 8.61 -2.92
CA HIS A 200 -5.70 7.88 -3.24
C HIS A 200 -6.82 8.87 -3.64
N TRP A 201 -7.25 8.85 -4.91
CA TRP A 201 -8.29 9.77 -5.38
C TRP A 201 -9.70 9.20 -5.25
N TYR A 202 -10.45 9.79 -4.32
CA TYR A 202 -11.84 9.45 -3.99
C TYR A 202 -12.72 10.68 -3.66
N LEU A 203 -12.13 11.85 -3.34
CA LEU A 203 -12.83 13.02 -2.78
C LEU A 203 -12.37 14.38 -3.37
N ASP A 204 -11.85 14.47 -4.60
CA ASP A 204 -11.33 15.77 -5.14
C ASP A 204 -12.40 16.88 -5.23
N GLY A 205 -13.69 16.54 -5.27
CA GLY A 205 -14.78 17.53 -5.17
C GLY A 205 -14.83 18.27 -3.82
N LEU A 206 -14.14 17.77 -2.79
CA LEU A 206 -14.02 18.38 -1.46
C LEU A 206 -12.60 18.88 -1.17
N ILE A 207 -11.57 18.26 -1.75
CA ILE A 207 -10.17 18.65 -1.56
C ILE A 207 -9.54 18.98 -2.91
N PRO A 208 -9.28 20.27 -3.20
CA PRO A 208 -8.69 20.66 -4.46
C PRO A 208 -7.24 20.16 -4.51
N VAL A 209 -6.90 19.57 -5.63
CA VAL A 209 -5.55 19.15 -6.02
C VAL A 209 -4.39 20.12 -5.75
N SER A 210 -4.66 21.42 -5.60
CA SER A 210 -3.66 22.45 -5.38
C SER A 210 -2.92 22.18 -4.07
N VAL A 211 -3.54 21.35 -3.22
CA VAL A 211 -2.94 20.70 -2.07
C VAL A 211 -1.71 19.89 -2.45
N LEU A 212 -1.64 19.19 -3.58
CA LEU A 212 -0.46 18.44 -4.03
C LEU A 212 0.71 19.34 -4.42
N THR A 213 0.47 20.37 -5.26
CA THR A 213 1.50 21.39 -5.57
C THR A 213 1.94 22.15 -4.33
N THR A 214 0.98 22.56 -3.49
CA THR A 214 1.25 23.22 -2.21
C THR A 214 2.06 22.32 -1.28
N THR A 215 1.74 21.03 -1.23
CA THR A 215 2.43 20.04 -0.42
C THR A 215 3.85 19.80 -0.92
N HIS A 216 4.06 19.65 -2.23
CA HIS A 216 5.38 19.54 -2.82
C HIS A 216 6.23 20.79 -2.56
N ASN A 217 5.67 21.98 -2.75
CA ASN A 217 6.37 23.24 -2.52
C ASN A 217 6.70 23.47 -1.04
N ARG A 218 5.84 23.02 -0.13
CA ARG A 218 6.12 23.04 1.30
C ARG A 218 7.15 21.98 1.70
N HIS A 219 7.23 20.86 0.98
CA HIS A 219 8.03 19.68 1.36
C HIS A 219 8.76 19.03 0.17
N PRO A 220 9.72 19.74 -0.45
CA PRO A 220 10.37 19.28 -1.69
C PRO A 220 11.26 18.04 -1.52
N GLY A 221 11.61 17.67 -0.28
CA GLY A 221 12.41 16.48 0.03
C GLY A 221 11.59 15.19 0.16
N LYS A 222 10.28 15.25 -0.06
CA LYS A 222 9.35 14.11 0.10
C LYS A 222 8.81 13.70 -1.26
N PHE A 223 8.77 12.39 -1.55
CA PHE A 223 8.29 11.91 -2.84
C PHE A 223 6.76 11.82 -2.88
N LEU A 224 6.13 12.07 -4.03
CA LEU A 224 4.71 11.84 -4.28
C LEU A 224 4.54 10.54 -5.08
N LEU A 225 3.61 9.68 -4.69
CA LEU A 225 3.26 8.43 -5.36
C LEU A 225 1.74 8.28 -5.36
N ALA A 226 1.09 8.37 -6.50
CA ALA A 226 -0.32 7.99 -6.61
C ALA A 226 -0.44 6.46 -6.57
N THR A 227 -0.99 5.94 -5.48
CA THR A 227 -1.09 4.49 -5.24
C THR A 227 -2.44 3.93 -5.69
N GLU A 228 -3.50 4.76 -5.77
CA GLU A 228 -4.78 4.38 -6.36
C GLU A 228 -5.61 5.60 -6.82
N ALA A 229 -6.33 5.52 -7.94
CA ALA A 229 -7.23 6.59 -8.38
C ALA A 229 -8.40 6.01 -9.18
N CYS A 230 -9.64 6.31 -8.80
CA CYS A 230 -10.84 5.75 -9.44
C CYS A 230 -12.01 6.74 -9.49
N ALA A 231 -12.47 7.10 -10.68
CA ALA A 231 -13.76 7.79 -10.84
C ALA A 231 -14.92 6.80 -10.69
N GLY A 232 -15.89 7.13 -9.82
CA GLY A 232 -17.15 6.38 -9.68
C GLY A 232 -17.19 5.36 -8.55
N ALA A 233 -16.27 5.40 -7.58
CA ALA A 233 -16.28 4.49 -6.44
C ALA A 233 -17.48 4.67 -5.48
N PHE A 234 -18.00 5.90 -5.33
CA PHE A 234 -19.08 6.20 -4.37
C PHE A 234 -20.48 6.29 -4.97
N ILE A 235 -20.55 6.60 -6.26
CA ILE A 235 -21.81 6.72 -6.99
C ILE A 235 -21.94 5.42 -7.78
N GLY A 236 -23.00 4.64 -7.56
CA GLY A 236 -23.15 3.28 -8.08
C GLY A 236 -23.39 3.21 -9.58
N HIS A 237 -22.39 3.59 -10.39
CA HIS A 237 -22.48 3.67 -11.84
C HIS A 237 -21.18 3.21 -12.50
N GLY A 238 -21.31 2.37 -13.53
CA GLY A 238 -20.20 1.80 -14.29
C GLY A 238 -19.57 2.80 -15.27
N PRO A 239 -18.89 2.33 -16.34
CA PRO A 239 -18.30 3.19 -17.35
C PRO A 239 -19.36 4.09 -18.02
N ILE A 240 -19.06 5.37 -18.16
CA ILE A 240 -19.87 6.32 -18.92
C ILE A 240 -19.02 6.74 -20.13
N LEU A 241 -19.40 6.28 -21.31
CA LEU A 241 -18.65 6.53 -22.54
C LEU A 241 -18.82 7.98 -22.98
N GLY A 242 -17.70 8.65 -23.27
CA GLY A 242 -17.70 10.06 -23.63
C GLY A 242 -18.04 10.98 -22.45
N ASP A 243 -17.95 10.48 -21.22
CA ASP A 243 -18.09 11.29 -20.02
C ASP A 243 -16.88 12.23 -19.90
N TRP A 244 -17.06 13.39 -20.51
CA TRP A 244 -16.07 14.44 -20.52
C TRP A 244 -15.79 14.93 -19.11
N TYR A 245 -16.77 14.87 -18.21
CA TYR A 245 -16.60 15.25 -16.82
C TYR A 245 -15.66 14.28 -16.08
N ARG A 246 -15.80 12.96 -16.25
CA ARG A 246 -14.82 12.00 -15.67
C ARG A 246 -13.45 12.12 -16.31
N ALA A 247 -13.37 12.40 -17.61
CA ALA A 247 -12.10 12.63 -18.28
C ALA A 247 -11.42 13.91 -17.76
N GLU A 248 -12.20 14.97 -17.52
CA GLU A 248 -11.76 16.19 -16.83
C GLU A 248 -11.35 15.86 -15.40
N GLU A 249 -12.11 15.10 -14.61
CA GLU A 249 -11.69 14.74 -13.24
C GLU A 249 -10.35 13.97 -13.21
N TYR A 250 -10.12 13.02 -14.13
CA TYR A 250 -8.83 12.35 -14.25
C TYR A 250 -7.73 13.28 -14.80
N ALA A 251 -8.04 14.13 -15.77
CA ALA A 251 -7.07 15.05 -16.38
C ALA A 251 -6.68 16.14 -15.40
N ASP A 252 -7.63 16.71 -14.68
CA ASP A 252 -7.49 17.62 -13.56
C ASP A 252 -6.64 16.90 -12.51
N SER A 253 -7.08 15.77 -11.95
CA SER A 253 -6.30 15.04 -10.95
C SER A 253 -4.86 14.74 -11.41
N ILE A 254 -4.61 14.31 -12.65
CA ILE A 254 -3.27 14.02 -13.19
C ILE A 254 -2.44 15.29 -13.45
N ILE A 255 -3.00 16.29 -14.12
CA ILE A 255 -2.32 17.56 -14.44
C ILE A 255 -1.99 18.26 -13.14
N GLU A 256 -2.91 18.24 -12.20
CA GLU A 256 -2.76 18.99 -10.98
C GLU A 256 -1.90 18.22 -9.94
N SER A 257 -1.88 16.88 -9.98
CA SER A 257 -0.91 16.03 -9.24
C SER A 257 0.51 16.08 -9.84
N GLY A 258 0.62 16.26 -11.16
CA GLY A 258 1.86 16.11 -11.92
C GLY A 258 2.51 17.40 -12.41
N ALA A 259 1.78 18.52 -12.47
CA ALA A 259 2.31 19.78 -12.95
C ALA A 259 3.17 20.46 -11.88
N LYS A 260 4.47 20.30 -12.04
CA LYS A 260 5.38 21.44 -11.83
C LYS A 260 4.89 22.57 -12.73
N LYS A 261 4.32 23.62 -12.13
CA LYS A 261 4.56 24.97 -12.65
C LYS A 261 5.91 25.39 -12.08
N ASP A 262 6.81 25.75 -12.98
CA ASP A 262 8.17 26.23 -12.74
C ASP A 262 8.27 27.26 -11.59
#